data_AF-A0AA88ZI07-F1
#
_entry.id   AF-A0AA88ZI07-F1
#
_cell.length_a   1.000
_cell.length_b   1.000
_cell.length_c   1.000
_cell.angle_alpha   90.00
_cell.angle_beta   90.00
_cell.angle_gamma   90.00
#
_symmetry.space_group_name_H-M   'P 1'
#
loop_
_entity.id
_entity.type
_entity.pdbx_description
1 polymer ?
#
loop_
_entity_poly.entity_id
_entity_poly.type
_entity_poly.pdbx_seq_one_letter_code
_entity_poly.pdbx_strand_id
1 'polypeptide(L)'
;MAIEKAENNIKKINAFEIGRSSSTKENQLQEAKTQLLEIRSYGEKIKNEIAQLEFHKTFNFQKNPESVMEYIFKSAKKGDFSNFRNLCDPYGENDSDVNQICYAEMMMENQQAKLKKEFQNGRVIGKALINGDKAEVEFAFGASANRLEKMKMIKRNDLWYLSGF
;
A
#
# COMPACT_ATOMS: atom_id res chain seq x y z
N MET A 1 1.31 4.22 -21.54
CA MET A 1 1.20 3.32 -22.72
C MET A 1 -0.23 3.01 -23.18
N ALA A 2 -1.10 2.31 -22.44
CA ALA A 2 -2.49 2.03 -22.90
C ALA A 2 -3.53 3.12 -22.51
N ILE A 3 -3.55 3.52 -21.24
CA ILE A 3 -4.42 4.61 -20.72
C ILE A 3 -4.15 5.91 -21.46
N GLU A 4 -2.88 6.29 -21.57
CA GLU A 4 -2.43 7.47 -22.31
C GLU A 4 -2.87 7.47 -23.78
N LYS A 5 -2.87 6.30 -24.44
CA LYS A 5 -3.35 6.14 -25.81
C LYS A 5 -4.87 6.34 -25.90
N ALA A 6 -5.63 5.83 -24.93
CA ALA A 6 -7.08 6.02 -24.84
C ALA A 6 -7.46 7.48 -24.53
N GLU A 7 -6.72 8.15 -23.62
CA GLU A 7 -6.90 9.57 -23.32
C GLU A 7 -6.57 10.45 -24.53
N ASN A 8 -5.51 10.12 -25.28
CA ASN A 8 -5.18 10.79 -26.52
C ASN A 8 -6.24 10.56 -27.61
N ASN A 9 -6.89 9.39 -27.66
CA ASN A 9 -8.01 9.14 -28.56
C ASN A 9 -9.21 10.06 -28.24
N ILE A 10 -9.56 10.20 -26.97
CA ILE A 10 -10.62 11.12 -26.52
C ILE A 10 -10.29 12.57 -26.91
N LYS A 11 -9.03 13.00 -26.75
CA LYS A 11 -8.58 14.33 -27.20
C LYS A 11 -8.75 14.52 -28.71
N LYS A 12 -8.45 13.50 -29.52
CA LYS A 12 -8.63 13.53 -30.98
C LYS A 12 -10.11 13.61 -31.38
N ILE A 13 -10.98 12.82 -30.74
CA ILE A 13 -12.43 12.88 -30.99
C ILE A 13 -13.00 14.25 -30.61
N ASN A 14 -12.47 14.87 -29.55
CA ASN A 14 -12.89 16.21 -29.15
C ASN A 14 -12.48 17.31 -30.14
N ALA A 15 -11.39 17.10 -30.89
CA ALA A 15 -10.94 18.04 -31.92
C ALA A 15 -12.01 18.24 -33.00
N PHE A 16 -12.02 19.42 -33.61
CA PHE A 16 -12.94 19.71 -34.70
C PHE A 16 -12.58 18.91 -35.95
N GLU A 17 -13.58 18.37 -36.64
CA GLU A 17 -13.42 17.58 -37.85
C GLU A 17 -14.52 17.95 -38.85
N ILE A 18 -14.12 18.34 -40.06
CA ILE A 18 -15.03 18.80 -41.10
C ILE A 18 -15.88 17.63 -41.58
N GLY A 19 -17.20 17.82 -41.67
CA GLY A 19 -18.14 16.81 -42.16
C GLY A 19 -18.60 15.80 -41.10
N ARG A 20 -18.11 15.88 -39.86
CA ARG A 20 -18.60 15.04 -38.76
C ARG A 20 -19.82 15.67 -38.09
N SER A 21 -20.91 14.91 -38.01
CA SER A 21 -22.11 15.34 -37.28
C SER A 21 -21.90 15.33 -35.76
N SER A 22 -22.67 16.14 -35.04
CA SER A 22 -22.63 16.18 -33.57
C SER A 22 -22.99 14.84 -32.94
N SER A 23 -24.00 14.14 -33.47
CA SER A 23 -24.41 12.83 -32.96
C SER A 23 -23.34 11.75 -33.20
N THR A 24 -22.66 11.80 -34.35
CA THR A 24 -21.51 10.91 -34.60
C THR A 24 -20.38 11.15 -33.60
N LYS A 25 -20.06 12.42 -33.32
CA LYS A 25 -19.04 12.78 -32.32
C LYS A 25 -19.42 12.28 -30.92
N GLU A 26 -20.69 12.44 -30.53
CA GLU A 26 -21.18 12.03 -29.23
C GLU A 26 -21.11 10.51 -29.02
N ASN A 27 -21.52 9.73 -30.02
CA ASN A 27 -21.40 8.27 -29.99
C ASN A 27 -19.93 7.83 -29.89
N GLN A 28 -19.04 8.40 -30.70
CA GLN A 28 -17.59 8.13 -30.63
C GLN A 28 -17.01 8.45 -29.25
N LEU A 29 -17.45 9.55 -28.64
CA LEU A 29 -16.99 9.96 -27.32
C LEU A 29 -17.49 9.01 -26.22
N GLN A 30 -18.74 8.55 -26.33
CA GLN A 30 -19.31 7.58 -25.40
C GLN A 30 -18.56 6.26 -25.45
N GLU A 31 -18.33 5.70 -26.64
CA GLU A 31 -17.56 4.47 -26.83
C GLU A 31 -16.13 4.60 -26.27
N ALA A 32 -15.43 5.70 -26.57
CA ALA A 32 -14.07 5.93 -26.09
C ALA A 32 -14.00 6.06 -24.56
N LYS A 33 -15.02 6.66 -23.93
CA LYS A 33 -15.12 6.74 -22.46
C LYS A 33 -15.38 5.38 -21.83
N THR A 34 -16.27 4.58 -22.41
CA THR A 34 -16.54 3.19 -21.95
C THR A 34 -15.26 2.35 -22.02
N GLN A 35 -14.54 2.40 -23.14
CA GLN A 35 -13.26 1.71 -23.29
C GLN A 35 -12.21 2.16 -22.26
N LEU A 36 -12.12 3.46 -21.97
CA LEU A 36 -11.21 3.96 -20.93
C LEU A 36 -11.58 3.43 -19.54
N LEU A 37 -12.87 3.35 -19.22
CA LEU A 37 -13.35 2.78 -17.95
C LEU A 37 -13.01 1.29 -17.84
N GLU A 38 -13.20 0.53 -18.92
CA GLU A 38 -12.82 -0.88 -18.96
C GLU A 38 -11.32 -1.08 -18.76
N ILE A 39 -10.48 -0.32 -19.48
CA ILE A 39 -9.02 -0.37 -19.33
C ILE A 39 -8.60 -0.08 -17.89
N ARG A 40 -9.22 0.91 -17.24
CA ARG A 40 -8.98 1.22 -15.83
C ARG A 40 -9.42 0.08 -14.91
N SER A 41 -10.60 -0.50 -15.14
CA SER A 41 -11.08 -1.66 -14.39
C SER A 41 -10.14 -2.86 -14.49
N TYR A 42 -9.66 -3.18 -15.70
CA TYR A 42 -8.66 -4.24 -15.89
C TYR A 42 -7.33 -3.90 -15.21
N GLY A 43 -6.90 -2.64 -15.25
CA GLY A 43 -5.72 -2.18 -14.53
C GLY A 43 -5.80 -2.44 -13.02
N GLU A 44 -6.94 -2.12 -12.40
CA GLU A 44 -7.17 -2.41 -10.98
C GLU A 44 -7.24 -3.92 -10.69
N LYS A 45 -7.90 -4.71 -11.56
CA LYS A 45 -7.91 -6.18 -11.42
C LYS A 45 -6.50 -6.77 -11.50
N ILE A 46 -5.69 -6.34 -12.45
CA ILE A 46 -4.29 -6.80 -12.59
C ILE A 46 -3.46 -6.37 -11.38
N LYS A 47 -3.65 -5.15 -10.88
CA LYS A 47 -2.99 -4.68 -9.66
C LYS A 47 -3.34 -5.57 -8.47
N ASN A 48 -4.62 -5.93 -8.33
CA ASN A 48 -5.09 -6.86 -7.29
C ASN A 48 -4.53 -8.28 -7.51
N GLU A 49 -4.46 -8.77 -8.75
CA GLU A 49 -3.85 -10.08 -9.06
C GLU A 49 -2.35 -10.10 -8.80
N ILE A 50 -1.61 -9.04 -9.13
CA ILE A 50 -0.20 -8.88 -8.78
C ILE A 50 -0.05 -8.85 -7.26
N ALA A 51 -0.90 -8.09 -6.56
CA ALA A 51 -0.93 -8.09 -5.11
C ALA A 51 -1.19 -9.50 -4.56
N GLN A 52 -2.11 -10.28 -5.17
CA GLN A 52 -2.36 -11.69 -4.86
C GLN A 52 -1.18 -12.63 -5.19
N LEU A 53 -0.41 -12.35 -6.24
CA LEU A 53 0.79 -13.11 -6.56
C LEU A 53 1.93 -12.81 -5.58
N GLU A 54 2.08 -11.55 -5.17
CA GLU A 54 2.97 -11.17 -4.07
C GLU A 54 2.48 -11.73 -2.72
N PHE A 55 1.16 -11.91 -2.57
CA PHE A 55 0.51 -12.50 -1.40
C PHE A 55 0.92 -13.95 -1.10
N HIS A 56 1.45 -14.69 -2.09
CA HIS A 56 2.04 -15.99 -1.85
C HIS A 56 3.41 -15.94 -1.15
N LYS A 57 4.05 -14.77 -1.07
CA LYS A 57 5.25 -14.60 -0.24
C LYS A 57 4.83 -14.47 1.22
N THR A 58 4.80 -15.60 1.91
CA THR A 58 4.50 -15.64 3.33
C THR A 58 5.77 -15.43 4.15
N PHE A 59 5.73 -14.54 5.13
CA PHE A 59 6.84 -14.35 6.06
C PHE A 59 6.47 -14.83 7.45
N ASN A 60 7.41 -15.53 8.12
CA ASN A 60 7.17 -16.03 9.47
C ASN A 60 6.85 -14.92 10.49
N PHE A 61 7.36 -13.70 10.28
CA PHE A 61 7.09 -12.56 11.16
C PHE A 61 5.64 -12.06 11.10
N GLN A 62 4.84 -12.48 10.12
CA GLN A 62 3.44 -12.07 9.97
C GLN A 62 2.45 -12.99 10.66
N LYS A 63 2.91 -14.10 11.27
CA LYS A 63 2.01 -15.09 11.91
C LYS A 63 1.33 -14.56 13.18
N ASN A 64 1.89 -13.52 13.78
CA ASN A 64 1.41 -12.91 15.02
C ASN A 64 1.69 -11.39 15.00
N PRO A 65 0.75 -10.56 15.50
CA PRO A 65 0.87 -9.10 15.42
C PRO A 65 2.14 -8.56 16.07
N GLU A 66 2.54 -9.14 17.21
CA GLU A 66 3.73 -8.70 17.94
C GLU A 66 5.00 -8.92 17.13
N SER A 67 5.12 -10.04 16.39
CA SER A 67 6.33 -10.28 15.60
C SER A 67 6.43 -9.39 14.37
N VAL A 68 5.31 -8.87 13.86
CA VAL A 68 5.32 -7.83 12.83
C VAL A 68 6.00 -6.57 13.38
N MET A 69 5.61 -6.13 14.58
CA MET A 69 6.26 -4.99 15.24
C MET A 69 7.72 -5.25 15.58
N GLU A 70 8.03 -6.43 16.14
CA GLU A 70 9.41 -6.80 16.42
C GLU A 70 10.28 -6.84 15.16
N TYR A 71 9.72 -7.29 14.04
CA TYR A 71 10.41 -7.29 12.75
C TYR A 71 10.76 -5.86 12.35
N ILE A 72 9.82 -4.91 12.45
CA ILE A 72 10.07 -3.49 12.17
C ILE A 72 11.24 -2.96 13.01
N PHE A 73 11.23 -3.20 14.33
CA PHE A 73 12.32 -2.73 15.21
C PHE A 73 13.66 -3.38 14.88
N LYS A 74 13.68 -4.70 14.66
CA LYS A 74 14.90 -5.46 14.29
C LYS A 74 15.48 -4.96 12.96
N SER A 75 14.63 -4.73 11.97
CA SER A 75 15.00 -4.18 10.66
C SER A 75 15.52 -2.76 10.76
N ALA A 76 14.84 -1.87 11.49
CA ALA A 76 15.29 -0.51 11.73
C ALA A 76 16.66 -0.48 12.41
N LYS A 77 16.89 -1.33 13.43
CA LYS A 77 18.19 -1.45 14.12
C LYS A 77 19.31 -1.84 13.15
N LYS A 78 19.05 -2.76 12.23
CA LYS A 78 19.99 -3.18 11.18
C LYS A 78 20.12 -2.16 10.05
N GLY A 79 19.12 -1.32 9.83
CA GLY A 79 18.99 -0.48 8.65
C GLY A 79 18.60 -1.28 7.39
N ASP A 80 17.89 -2.39 7.56
CA ASP A 80 17.46 -3.26 6.44
C ASP A 80 15.94 -3.17 6.26
N PHE A 81 15.50 -2.53 5.17
CA PHE A 81 14.10 -2.28 4.84
C PHE A 81 13.60 -3.10 3.65
N SER A 82 14.39 -4.05 3.15
CA SER A 82 14.18 -4.80 1.90
C SER A 82 12.86 -5.57 1.77
N ASN A 83 12.13 -5.77 2.87
CA ASN A 83 10.84 -6.47 2.86
C ASN A 83 9.71 -5.66 3.50
N PHE A 84 9.89 -4.36 3.72
CA PHE A 84 8.86 -3.52 4.37
C PHE A 84 7.59 -3.40 3.55
N ARG A 85 7.67 -3.52 2.22
CA ARG A 85 6.47 -3.57 1.35
C ARG A 85 5.52 -4.72 1.68
N ASN A 86 6.03 -5.81 2.26
CA ASN A 86 5.20 -6.96 2.65
C ASN A 86 4.47 -6.74 3.98
N LEU A 87 4.73 -5.63 4.68
CA LEU A 87 3.99 -5.22 5.88
C LEU A 87 2.63 -4.62 5.53
N CYS A 88 2.42 -4.20 4.28
CA CYS A 88 1.22 -3.51 3.83
C CYS A 88 0.06 -4.46 3.61
N ASP A 89 -1.16 -4.01 3.89
CA ASP A 89 -2.34 -4.75 3.46
C ASP A 89 -2.31 -4.89 1.93
N PRO A 90 -2.29 -6.11 1.37
CA PRO A 90 -2.33 -6.33 -0.08
C PRO A 90 -3.53 -5.69 -0.78
N TYR A 91 -4.64 -5.45 -0.06
CA TYR A 91 -5.84 -4.82 -0.60
C TYR A 91 -5.74 -3.29 -0.60
N GLY A 92 -4.66 -2.74 -0.04
CA GLY A 92 -4.42 -1.29 0.00
C GLY A 92 -5.36 -0.54 0.95
N GLU A 93 -5.91 -1.22 1.95
CA GLU A 93 -6.83 -0.63 2.95
C GLU A 93 -6.10 0.02 4.14
N ASN A 94 -4.76 0.10 4.11
CA ASN A 94 -3.97 0.74 5.16
C ASN A 94 -4.07 2.28 5.10
N ASP A 95 -3.93 2.93 6.26
CA ASP A 95 -3.94 4.38 6.35
C ASP A 95 -2.70 5.03 5.68
N SER A 96 -2.79 6.35 5.47
CA SER A 96 -1.73 7.11 4.79
C SER A 96 -0.43 7.20 5.61
N ASP A 97 -0.50 7.07 6.92
CA ASP A 97 0.64 7.24 7.80
C ASP A 97 1.49 5.96 7.84
N VAL A 98 0.83 4.81 7.82
CA VAL A 98 1.46 3.48 7.69
C VAL A 98 2.22 3.32 6.37
N ASN A 99 1.82 4.02 5.30
CA ASN A 99 2.56 4.02 4.03
C ASN A 99 4.03 4.40 4.20
N GLN A 100 4.36 5.25 5.16
CA GLN A 100 5.75 5.66 5.43
C GLN A 100 6.60 4.50 5.96
N ILE A 101 6.00 3.54 6.65
CA ILE A 101 6.68 2.32 7.08
C ILE A 101 6.72 1.37 5.89
N CYS A 102 5.57 1.05 5.33
CA CYS A 102 5.39 0.18 4.18
C CYS A 102 6.39 0.40 3.03
N TYR A 103 6.62 1.65 2.65
CA TYR A 103 7.45 1.99 1.50
C TYR A 103 8.87 2.42 1.87
N ALA A 104 9.34 2.09 3.07
CA ALA A 104 10.69 2.42 3.53
C ALA A 104 11.78 1.95 2.56
N GLU A 105 11.59 0.79 1.92
CA GLU A 105 12.49 0.25 0.89
C GLU A 105 12.74 1.24 -0.27
N MET A 106 11.71 2.02 -0.63
CA MET A 106 11.73 2.95 -1.77
C MET A 106 12.11 4.38 -1.37
N MET A 107 12.34 4.64 -0.09
CA MET A 107 12.70 5.96 0.41
C MET A 107 14.15 6.31 0.14
N MET A 108 14.45 7.60 0.06
CA MET A 108 15.83 8.09 0.01
C MET A 108 16.58 7.74 1.31
N GLU A 109 17.91 7.60 1.24
CA GLU A 109 18.75 7.21 2.38
C GLU A 109 18.54 8.11 3.61
N ASN A 110 18.37 9.42 3.42
CA ASN A 110 18.12 10.36 4.51
C ASN A 110 16.77 10.13 5.21
N GLN A 111 15.76 9.64 4.49
CA GLN A 111 14.45 9.29 5.03
C GLN A 111 14.50 7.92 5.74
N GLN A 112 15.19 6.94 5.15
CA GLN A 112 15.48 5.66 5.80
C GLN A 112 16.27 5.85 7.12
N ALA A 113 17.23 6.78 7.16
CA ALA A 113 17.96 7.13 8.37
C ALA A 113 17.06 7.73 9.46
N LYS A 114 16.06 8.55 9.08
CA LYS A 114 15.06 9.07 10.02
C LYS A 114 14.21 7.93 10.58
N LEU A 115 13.69 7.06 9.71
CA LEU A 115 12.89 5.91 10.12
C LEU A 115 13.68 4.98 11.05
N LYS A 116 14.95 4.71 10.72
CA LYS A 116 15.88 4.00 11.60
C LYS A 116 15.96 4.66 12.96
N LYS A 117 16.20 5.97 13.03
CA LYS A 117 16.32 6.71 14.30
C LYS A 117 15.06 6.61 15.15
N GLU A 118 13.89 6.64 14.52
CA GLU A 118 12.59 6.52 15.21
C GLU A 118 12.35 5.11 15.76
N PHE A 119 12.69 4.05 15.00
CA PHE A 119 12.26 2.68 15.33
C PHE A 119 13.37 1.76 15.88
N GLN A 120 14.65 2.09 15.76
CA GLN A 120 15.76 1.19 16.14
C GLN A 120 15.78 0.79 17.63
N ASN A 121 15.22 1.64 18.50
CA ASN A 121 15.14 1.41 19.94
C ASN A 121 13.74 0.99 20.39
N GLY A 122 12.81 0.78 19.44
CA GLY A 122 11.43 0.47 19.75
C GLY A 122 11.23 -0.91 20.36
N ARG A 123 10.11 -1.07 21.07
CA ARG A 123 9.73 -2.34 21.71
C ARG A 123 8.21 -2.47 21.83
N VAL A 124 7.72 -3.70 21.75
CA VAL A 124 6.33 -4.04 22.06
C VAL A 124 6.09 -3.91 23.57
N ILE A 125 4.89 -3.44 23.94
CA ILE A 125 4.42 -3.37 25.32
C ILE A 125 3.25 -4.34 25.46
N GLY A 126 3.41 -5.33 26.34
CA GLY A 126 2.35 -6.31 26.61
C GLY A 126 2.10 -7.25 25.44
N LYS A 127 0.84 -7.71 25.33
CA LYS A 127 0.37 -8.62 24.28
C LYS A 127 -0.60 -7.89 23.36
N ALA A 128 -0.69 -8.35 22.12
CA ALA A 128 -1.67 -7.83 21.17
C ALA A 128 -3.11 -8.08 21.66
N LEU A 129 -3.97 -7.08 21.48
CA LEU A 129 -5.40 -7.20 21.66
C LEU A 129 -6.00 -7.65 20.33
N ILE A 130 -6.43 -8.91 20.23
CA ILE A 130 -6.95 -9.51 19.00
C ILE A 130 -8.47 -9.64 19.08
N ASN A 131 -9.18 -9.11 18.08
CA ASN A 131 -10.62 -9.26 17.92
C ASN A 131 -10.93 -9.65 16.46
N GLY A 132 -11.15 -10.94 16.24
CA GLY A 132 -11.41 -11.50 14.91
C GLY A 132 -10.24 -11.30 13.95
N ASP A 133 -10.45 -10.49 12.92
CA ASP A 133 -9.47 -10.14 11.89
C ASP A 133 -8.70 -8.85 12.21
N LYS A 134 -8.91 -8.24 13.39
CA LYS A 134 -8.22 -7.02 13.80
C LYS A 134 -7.34 -7.27 15.01
N ALA A 135 -6.24 -6.53 15.08
CA ALA A 135 -5.38 -6.51 16.25
C ALA A 135 -4.88 -5.09 16.55
N GLU A 136 -4.63 -4.83 17.83
CA GLU A 136 -3.89 -3.67 18.30
C GLU A 136 -2.66 -4.10 19.08
N VAL A 137 -1.51 -3.52 18.74
CA VAL A 137 -0.24 -3.75 19.44
C VAL A 137 0.24 -2.44 20.04
N GLU A 138 0.34 -2.38 21.36
CA GLU A 138 0.95 -1.26 22.05
C GLU A 138 2.47 -1.33 21.92
N PHE A 139 3.11 -0.21 21.66
CA PHE A 139 4.56 -0.15 21.52
C PHE A 139 5.15 1.18 21.97
N ALA A 140 6.43 1.15 22.32
CA ALA A 140 7.23 2.34 22.57
C ALA A 140 8.26 2.55 21.46
N PHE A 141 8.51 3.81 21.09
CA PHE A 141 9.42 4.19 20.02
C PHE A 141 10.08 5.57 20.25
N GLY A 142 10.87 6.01 19.28
CA GLY A 142 11.70 7.20 19.33
C GLY A 142 13.11 6.91 19.86
N ALA A 143 14.00 7.91 19.77
CA ALA A 143 15.41 7.77 20.15
C ALA A 143 15.61 7.25 21.57
N SER A 144 14.72 7.61 22.50
CA SER A 144 14.70 7.19 23.91
C SER A 144 13.66 6.11 24.25
N ALA A 145 12.93 5.57 23.27
CA ALA A 145 11.89 4.55 23.46
C ALA A 145 10.85 4.92 24.54
N ASN A 146 10.46 6.19 24.59
CA ASN A 146 9.53 6.76 25.58
C ASN A 146 8.25 7.34 24.97
N ARG A 147 8.14 7.41 23.64
CA ARG A 147 6.90 7.74 22.95
C ARG A 147 6.07 6.47 22.86
N LEU A 148 4.80 6.54 23.23
CA LEU A 148 3.88 5.40 23.22
C LEU A 148 2.90 5.57 22.06
N GLU A 149 2.60 4.46 21.38
CA GLU A 149 1.61 4.44 20.30
C GLU A 149 0.98 3.05 20.18
N LYS A 150 -0.15 2.96 19.47
CA LYS A 150 -0.81 1.71 19.09
C LYS A 150 -0.68 1.47 17.60
N MET A 151 -0.33 0.25 17.22
CA MET A 151 -0.39 -0.19 15.83
C MET A 151 -1.63 -1.02 15.63
N LYS A 152 -2.51 -0.57 14.75
CA LYS A 152 -3.65 -1.34 14.25
C LYS A 152 -3.20 -2.23 13.11
N MET A 153 -3.71 -3.46 13.12
CA MET A 153 -3.40 -4.46 12.12
C MET A 153 -4.67 -5.17 11.64
N ILE A 154 -4.58 -5.72 10.44
CA ILE A 154 -5.63 -6.53 9.82
C ILE A 154 -5.07 -7.88 9.40
N LYS A 155 -5.90 -8.92 9.55
CA LYS A 155 -5.56 -10.30 9.24
C LYS A 155 -6.09 -10.67 7.85
N ARG A 156 -5.20 -11.12 6.95
CA ARG A 156 -5.55 -11.67 5.63
C ARG A 156 -4.89 -13.04 5.48
N ASN A 157 -5.68 -14.07 5.18
CA ASN A 157 -5.22 -15.47 5.04
C ASN A 157 -4.20 -15.90 6.12
N ASP A 158 -4.58 -15.71 7.38
CA ASP A 158 -3.75 -16.07 8.54
C ASP A 158 -2.45 -15.31 8.76
N LEU A 159 -2.25 -14.19 8.04
CA LEU A 159 -1.12 -13.28 8.20
C LEU A 159 -1.59 -11.88 8.61
N TRP A 160 -0.76 -11.19 9.39
CA TRP A 160 -1.00 -9.85 9.90
C TRP A 160 -0.28 -8.79 9.08
N TYR A 161 -1.00 -7.69 8.82
CA TYR A 161 -0.55 -6.55 8.04
C TYR A 161 -0.88 -5.25 8.78
N LEU A 162 -0.09 -4.21 8.55
CA LEU A 162 -0.32 -2.90 9.13
C LEU A 162 -1.56 -2.27 8.50
N SER A 163 -2.46 -1.72 9.32
CA SER A 163 -3.67 -1.04 8.85
C SER A 163 -3.74 0.42 9.29
N GLY A 164 -3.18 0.77 10.45
CA GLY A 164 -3.11 2.16 10.89
C GLY A 164 -2.50 2.37 12.27
N PHE A 165 -2.55 3.61 12.75
CA PHE A 165 -2.26 3.97 14.15
C PHE A 165 -3.57 4.27 14.91
#